data_AF-A0A699X546-F1
#
_entry.id   AF-A0A699X546-F1
#
_cell.length_a   1.000
_cell.length_b   1.000
_cell.length_c   1.000
_cell.angle_alpha   90.00
_cell.angle_beta   90.00
_cell.angle_gamma   90.00
#
_symmetry.space_group_name_H-M   'P 1'
#
loop_
_entity.id
_entity.type
_entity.pdbx_description
1 polymer ?
#
loop_
_entity_poly.entity_id
_entity_poly.type
_entity_poly.pdbx_seq_one_letter_code
_entity_poly.pdbx_strand_id
1 'polypeptide(L)'
;PQTEAQARRNMIMYLKNVVGFRLDYFNGMSYDDIRPIFKAKFNSNIEFLLKLKEQLEEEENRAIESINETPAQKAAKRRKLNEEVEDLKQHLEIVPD
;
A
#
# COMPACT_ATOMS: atom_id res chain seq x y z
N PRO A 1 -14.86 -10.00 26.21
CA PRO A 1 -13.47 -9.51 26.07
C PRO A 1 -12.61 -10.54 25.35
N GLN A 2 -11.85 -10.12 24.33
CA GLN A 2 -10.95 -11.04 23.63
C GLN A 2 -9.75 -11.37 24.54
N THR A 3 -9.38 -12.65 24.62
CA THR A 3 -8.22 -13.08 25.41
C THR A 3 -6.92 -12.75 24.68
N GLU A 4 -5.84 -12.56 25.43
CA GLU A 4 -4.51 -12.29 24.88
C GLU A 4 -4.05 -13.39 23.90
N ALA A 5 -4.34 -14.66 24.21
CA ALA A 5 -4.06 -15.79 23.32
C ALA A 5 -4.80 -15.67 21.98
N GLN A 6 -6.05 -15.20 21.98
CA GLN A 6 -6.80 -14.97 20.75
C GLN A 6 -6.25 -13.75 19.98
N ALA A 7 -5.89 -12.68 20.68
CA ALA A 7 -5.25 -11.52 20.05
C ALA A 7 -3.91 -11.89 19.38
N ARG A 8 -3.08 -12.68 20.08
CA ARG A 8 -1.82 -13.23 19.56
C ARG A 8 -2.05 -14.04 18.28
N ARG A 9 -3.02 -14.96 18.27
CA ARG A 9 -3.36 -15.76 17.08
C ARG A 9 -3.77 -14.88 15.90
N ASN A 10 -4.60 -13.86 16.14
CA ASN A 10 -5.04 -12.94 15.09
C ASN A 10 -3.85 -12.16 14.49
N MET A 11 -2.91 -11.68 15.33
CA MET A 11 -1.71 -10.98 14.86
C MET A 11 -0.81 -11.87 14.01
N ILE A 12 -0.58 -13.13 14.43
CA ILE A 12 0.21 -14.11 13.66
C ILE A 12 -0.45 -14.37 12.30
N MET A 13 -1.77 -14.58 12.26
CA MET A 13 -2.49 -14.82 11.02
C MET A 13 -2.42 -13.63 10.07
N TYR A 14 -2.53 -12.40 10.59
CA TYR A 14 -2.33 -11.20 9.79
C TYR A 14 -0.93 -11.15 9.18
N LEU A 15 0.10 -11.33 10.01
CA LEU A 15 1.50 -11.29 9.57
C LEU A 15 1.82 -12.36 8.53
N LYS A 16 1.25 -13.56 8.67
CA LYS A 16 1.30 -14.61 7.65
C LYS A 16 0.68 -14.15 6.33
N ASN A 17 -0.53 -13.60 6.37
CA ASN A 17 -1.28 -13.27 5.16
C ASN A 17 -0.75 -12.04 4.43
N VAL A 18 -0.25 -11.05 5.17
CA VAL A 18 0.19 -9.75 4.63
C VAL A 18 1.66 -9.74 4.25
N VAL A 19 2.52 -10.41 5.03
CA VAL A 19 3.98 -10.37 4.85
C VAL A 19 4.52 -11.71 4.35
N GLY A 20 3.73 -12.79 4.42
CA GLY A 20 4.20 -14.13 4.08
C GLY A 20 5.02 -14.79 5.19
N PHE A 21 4.97 -14.31 6.44
CA PHE A 21 5.67 -14.97 7.54
C PHE A 21 5.19 -16.41 7.70
N ARG A 22 6.13 -17.34 7.85
CA ARG A 22 5.81 -18.72 8.21
C ARG A 22 5.33 -18.78 9.66
N LEU A 23 4.44 -19.73 9.98
CA LEU A 23 3.90 -19.88 11.33
C LEU A 23 4.97 -20.30 12.35
N ASP A 24 5.95 -21.09 11.91
CA ASP A 24 7.04 -21.60 12.75
C ASP A 24 7.94 -20.50 13.31
N TYR A 25 8.03 -19.37 12.61
CA TYR A 25 8.73 -18.17 13.09
C TYR A 25 8.22 -17.74 14.47
N PHE A 26 6.91 -17.82 14.72
CA PHE A 26 6.28 -17.36 15.96
C PHE A 26 6.24 -18.40 17.08
N ASN A 27 6.84 -19.58 16.87
CA ASN A 27 6.90 -20.63 17.89
C ASN A 27 7.71 -20.14 19.10
N GLY A 28 7.12 -20.23 20.29
CA GLY A 28 7.75 -19.76 21.53
C GLY A 28 7.69 -18.25 21.78
N MET A 29 7.33 -17.42 20.80
CA MET A 29 7.14 -15.97 21.02
C MET A 29 5.89 -15.67 21.85
N SER A 30 6.02 -14.78 22.83
CA SER A 30 4.90 -14.27 23.62
C SER A 30 4.05 -13.26 22.84
N TYR A 31 2.95 -12.81 23.44
CA TYR A 31 2.17 -11.71 22.89
C TYR A 31 3.00 -10.42 22.79
N ASP A 32 3.80 -10.13 23.83
CA ASP A 32 4.62 -8.91 23.89
C ASP A 32 5.75 -8.89 22.86
N ASP A 33 6.25 -10.06 22.45
CA ASP A 33 7.24 -10.16 21.37
C ASP A 33 6.62 -9.91 19.98
N ILE A 34 5.38 -10.39 19.78
CA ILE A 34 4.69 -10.33 18.47
C ILE A 34 4.05 -8.96 18.23
N ARG A 35 3.53 -8.34 19.31
CA ARG A 35 2.84 -7.06 19.26
C ARG A 35 3.62 -5.94 18.56
N PRO A 36 4.92 -5.69 18.83
CA PRO A 36 5.68 -4.65 18.14
C PRO A 36 5.84 -4.93 16.64
N ILE A 37 6.07 -6.20 16.26
CA ILE A 37 6.19 -6.62 14.84
C ILE A 37 4.89 -6.34 14.10
N PHE A 38 3.77 -6.77 14.68
CA PHE A 38 2.44 -6.50 14.15
C PHE A 38 2.18 -5.00 14.01
N LYS A 39 2.45 -4.22 15.06
CA LYS A 39 2.21 -2.77 15.06
C LYS A 39 3.02 -2.06 13.98
N ALA A 40 4.29 -2.41 13.81
CA ALA A 40 5.14 -1.84 12.77
C ALA A 40 4.57 -2.10 11.37
N LYS A 41 4.18 -3.35 11.07
CA LYS A 41 3.62 -3.70 9.76
C LYS A 41 2.24 -3.07 9.53
N PHE A 42 1.38 -3.09 10.55
CA PHE A 42 0.06 -2.49 10.48
C PHE A 42 0.15 -0.99 10.20
N ASN A 43 1.01 -0.25 10.93
CA ASN A 43 1.19 1.18 10.72
C ASN A 43 1.71 1.49 9.31
N SER A 44 2.71 0.75 8.82
CA SER A 44 3.22 0.91 7.46
C SER A 44 2.14 0.69 6.39
N ASN A 45 1.25 -0.28 6.60
CA ASN A 45 0.13 -0.51 5.69
C ASN A 45 -0.92 0.62 5.74
N ILE A 46 -1.20 1.17 6.93
CA ILE A 46 -2.09 2.33 7.07
C ILE A 46 -1.50 3.55 6.36
N GLU A 47 -0.21 3.82 6.53
CA GLU A 47 0.48 4.92 5.85
C GLU A 47 0.41 4.76 4.32
N PHE A 48 0.64 3.56 3.81
CA PHE A 48 0.50 3.25 2.38
C PHE A 48 -0.94 3.49 1.88
N LEU A 49 -1.95 3.01 2.61
CA LEU A 49 -3.36 3.19 2.23
C LEU A 49 -3.78 4.66 2.24
N LEU A 50 -3.28 5.46 3.19
CA LEU A 50 -3.53 6.90 3.22
C LEU A 50 -2.94 7.60 2.00
N LYS A 51 -1.69 7.28 1.66
CA LYS A 51 -1.02 7.81 0.46
C LYS A 51 -1.77 7.43 -0.82
N LEU A 52 -2.22 6.18 -0.94
CA LEU A 52 -2.99 5.74 -2.10
C LEU A 52 -4.33 6.49 -2.23
N LYS A 53 -5.01 6.73 -1.11
CA LYS A 53 -6.27 7.49 -1.10
C LYS A 53 -6.06 8.93 -1.57
N GLU A 54 -5.01 9.59 -1.09
CA GLU A 54 -4.67 10.96 -1.50
C GLU A 54 -4.35 11.03 -3.00
N GLN A 55 -3.58 10.09 -3.53
CA GLN A 55 -3.28 10.01 -4.96
C GLN A 55 -4.53 9.80 -5.83
N LEU A 56 -5.47 8.96 -5.38
CA LEU A 56 -6.74 8.74 -6.09
C LEU A 56 -7.62 10.00 -6.08
N GLU A 57 -7.66 10.73 -4.95
CA GLU A 57 -8.41 11.98 -4.83
C GLU A 57 -7.80 13.07 -5.73
N GLU A 58 -6.47 13.19 -5.78
CA GLU A 58 -5.78 14.08 -6.72
C GLU A 58 -6.06 13.70 -8.19
N GLU A 59 -6.03 12.41 -8.51
CA GLU A 59 -6.34 11.94 -9.87
C GLU A 59 -7.79 12.23 -10.25
N GLU A 60 -8.75 12.02 -9.35
CA GLU A 60 -10.16 12.34 -9.55
C GLU A 60 -10.36 13.84 -9.79
N ASN A 61 -9.72 14.69 -8.97
CA ASN A 61 -9.77 16.15 -9.14
C ASN A 61 -9.17 16.59 -10.49
N ARG A 62 -8.02 16.04 -10.88
CA ARG A 62 -7.43 16.28 -12.21
C ARG A 62 -8.34 15.82 -13.34
N ALA A 63 -9.01 14.67 -13.17
CA ALA A 63 -9.94 14.14 -14.16
C ALA A 63 -11.13 15.09 -14.32
N ILE A 64 -11.72 15.57 -13.22
CA ILE A 64 -12.82 16.55 -13.22
C ILE A 64 -12.39 17.85 -13.90
N GLU A 65 -11.22 18.41 -13.55
CA GLU A 65 -10.69 19.60 -14.22
C GLU A 65 -10.52 19.38 -15.73
N SER A 66 -10.06 18.20 -16.15
CA SER A 66 -9.84 17.86 -17.56
C SER A 66 -11.13 17.64 -18.38
N ILE A 67 -12.31 17.59 -17.75
CA ILE A 67 -13.59 17.48 -18.46
C ILE A 67 -13.88 18.76 -19.25
N ASN A 68 -13.49 19.92 -18.71
CA ASN A 68 -13.70 21.22 -19.35
C ASN A 68 -12.50 21.67 -20.21
N GLU A 69 -11.45 20.83 -20.33
CA GLU A 69 -10.26 21.15 -21.08
C GLU A 69 -10.39 20.94 -22.58
N THR A 70 -9.71 21.78 -23.34
CA THR A 70 -9.63 21.63 -24.80
C THR A 70 -8.81 20.38 -25.18
N PRO A 71 -9.08 19.76 -26.36
CA PRO A 71 -8.34 18.59 -26.83
C PRO A 71 -6.81 18.77 -26.85
N ALA A 72 -6.33 19.99 -27.10
CA ALA A 72 -4.91 20.34 -27.08
C ALA A 72 -4.30 20.29 -25.67
N GLN A 73 -5.01 20.80 -24.65
CA GLN A 73 -4.59 20.71 -23.24
C GLN A 73 -4.59 19.27 -22.74
N LYS A 74 -5.62 18.50 -23.12
CA LYS A 74 -5.74 17.08 -22.77
C LYS A 74 -4.63 16.22 -23.38
N ALA A 75 -4.24 16.50 -24.63
CA ALA A 75 -3.11 15.85 -25.29
C ALA A 75 -1.75 16.19 -24.63
N ALA A 76 -1.58 17.43 -24.17
CA ALA A 76 -0.38 17.85 -23.44
C ALA A 76 -0.27 17.18 -22.05
N LYS A 77 -1.37 17.09 -21.30
CA LYS A 77 -1.39 16.41 -19.98
C LYS A 77 -1.15 14.89 -20.10
N ARG A 78 -1.75 14.21 -21.09
CA ARG A 78 -1.49 12.78 -21.35
C ARG A 78 -0.03 12.46 -21.65
N ARG A 79 0.66 13.35 -22.38
CA ARG A 79 2.11 13.20 -22.64
C ARG A 79 2.93 13.22 -21.36
N LYS A 80 2.62 14.14 -20.43
CA LYS A 80 3.29 14.21 -19.11
C LYS A 80 3.00 13.00 -18.24
N LEU A 81 1.75 12.55 -18.20
CA LEU A 81 1.35 11.40 -17.37
C LEU A 81 1.99 10.09 -17.84
N ASN A 82 2.16 9.90 -19.16
CA ASN A 82 2.91 8.76 -19.69
C ASN A 82 4.39 8.81 -19.29
N GLU A 83 4.98 9.99 -19.15
CA GLU A 83 6.37 10.18 -18.74
C GLU A 83 6.56 9.82 -17.25
N GLU A 84 5.63 10.24 -16.38
CA GLU A 84 5.59 9.86 -14.97
C GLU A 84 5.36 8.34 -14.78
N VAL A 85 4.55 7.72 -15.63
CA VAL A 85 4.33 6.25 -15.60
C VAL A 85 5.59 5.48 -15.98
N GLU A 86 6.35 5.93 -16.99
CA GLU A 86 7.62 5.29 -17.36
C GLU A 86 8.69 5.50 -16.26
N ASP A 87 8.72 6.67 -15.63
CA ASP A 87 9.58 6.92 -14.47
C ASP A 87 9.22 5.98 -13.31
N LEU A 88 7.94 5.84 -12.97
CA LEU A 88 7.45 4.89 -11.97
C LEU A 88 7.81 3.43 -12.30
N LYS A 89 7.71 3.01 -13.57
CA LYS A 89 8.14 1.67 -14.00
C LYS A 89 9.64 1.46 -13.82
N GLN A 90 10.45 2.46 -14.16
CA GLN A 90 11.90 2.42 -13.96
C GLN A 90 12.26 2.31 -12.48
N HIS A 91 11.54 3.02 -11.60
CA HIS A 91 11.74 2.97 -10.16
C HIS A 91 11.24 1.67 -9.52
N LEU A 92 10.33 0.96 -10.18
CA LEU A 92 9.81 -0.33 -9.72
C LEU A 92 10.65 -1.54 -10.16
N GLU A 93 11.70 -1.35 -10.99
CA GLU A 93 12.56 -2.42 -11.53
C GLU A 93 11.78 -3.64 -12.05
N ILE A 94 10.58 -3.39 -12.59
CA ILE A 94 9.82 -4.42 -13.31
C ILE A 94 10.39 -4.46 -14.72
N VAL A 95 11.44 -5.28 -14.89
CA VAL A 95 11.87 -5.71 -16.24
C VAL A 95 10.69 -6.48 -16.84
N PRO A 96 10.12 -6.04 -17.97
CA PRO A 96 9.19 -6.89 -18.69
C PRO A 96 9.99 -8.03 -19.31
N ASP A 97 9.58 -9.28 -19.03
CA ASP A 97 9.99 -10.47 -19.79
C ASP A 97 9.61 -10.32 -21.29
#